data_AF-A0A519TBE0-F1
#
_entry.id   AF-A0A519TBE0-F1
#
_cell.length_a   1.000
_cell.length_b   1.000
_cell.length_c   1.000
_cell.angle_alpha   90.00
_cell.angle_beta   90.00
_cell.angle_gamma   90.00
#
_symmetry.space_group_name_H-M   'P 1'
#
loop_
_entity.id
_entity.type
_entity.pdbx_description
1 polymer ?
#
loop_
_entity_poly.entity_id
_entity_poly.type
_entity_poly.pdbx_seq_one_letter_code
_entity_poly.pdbx_strand_id
1 'polypeptide(L)' 'TVSMTQVRSNGAQLAQLGRLLEEGTVRVVIDSTFPLAEARQAHERAARGHIQGKIVLTAA' A
#
# COMPACT_ATOMS: atom_id res chain seq x y z
N THR A 1 7.32 15.90 -6.71
CA THR A 1 8.51 15.39 -6.00
C THR A 1 8.18 14.06 -5.36
N VAL A 2 8.73 12.96 -5.86
CA VAL A 2 8.54 11.64 -5.23
C VAL A 2 9.42 11.58 -3.99
N SER A 3 8.83 11.40 -2.80
CA SER A 3 9.60 11.15 -1.58
C SER A 3 10.16 9.74 -1.64
N MET A 4 11.49 9.60 -1.76
CA MET A 4 12.17 8.31 -1.62
C MET A 4 12.24 7.94 -0.14
N THR A 5 11.15 7.43 0.42
CA THR A 5 11.16 6.82 1.75
C THR A 5 11.88 5.48 1.64
N GLN A 6 13.14 5.43 2.07
CA GLN A 6 13.87 4.17 2.16
C GLN A 6 13.26 3.31 3.28
N VAL A 7 12.76 2.13 2.94
CA VAL A 7 12.31 1.13 3.92
C VAL A 7 13.53 0.33 4.39
N ARG A 8 13.62 0.08 5.69
CA ARG A 8 14.56 -0.90 6.27
C ARG A 8 13.74 -2.10 6.74
N SER A 9 14.14 -3.30 6.33
CA SER A 9 13.50 -4.52 6.79
C SER A 9 13.84 -4.74 8.26
N ASN A 10 12.86 -4.57 9.15
CA ASN A 10 12.97 -4.85 10.58
C ASN A 10 11.86 -5.82 11.00
N GLY A 11 12.23 -7.08 11.22
CA GLY A 11 11.27 -8.14 11.55
C GLY A 11 10.51 -7.90 12.86
N ALA A 12 11.17 -7.35 13.89
CA ALA A 12 10.52 -7.06 15.17
C ALA A 12 9.44 -5.98 15.03
N GLN A 13 9.71 -4.93 14.26
CA GLN A 13 8.73 -3.87 13.97
C GLN A 13 7.57 -4.38 13.12
N LEU A 14 7.83 -5.24 12.13
CA LEU A 14 6.78 -5.87 11.34
C LEU A 14 5.88 -6.79 12.19
N ALA A 15 6.46 -7.54 13.13
CA ALA A 15 5.69 -8.37 14.06
C ALA A 15 4.80 -7.52 14.98
N GLN A 16 5.29 -6.38 15.47
CA GLN A 16 4.48 -5.43 16.24
C GLN A 16 3.33 -4.86 15.39
N LEU A 17 3.62 -4.47 14.14
CA LEU A 17 2.59 -3.97 13.22
C LEU A 17 1.52 -5.04 12.94
N GLY A 18 1.91 -6.31 12.81
CA GLY A 18 0.98 -7.44 12.68
C GLY A 18 -0.04 -7.51 13.81
N ARG A 19 0.41 -7.44 15.07
CA ARG A 19 -0.49 -7.42 16.24
C ARG A 19 -1.46 -6.24 16.21
N LEU A 20 -0.98 -5.05 15.85
CA LEU A 20 -1.83 -3.85 15.76
C LEU A 20 -2.89 -3.96 14.64
N LEU A 21 -2.58 -4.68 13.56
CA LEU A 21 -3.53 -4.99 12.50
C LEU A 21 -4.58 -6.01 12.98
N GLU A 22 -4.16 -7.05 13.69
CA GLU A 22 -5.05 -8.08 14.27
C GLU A 22 -6.02 -7.49 15.30
N GLU A 23 -5.54 -6.59 16.16
CA GLU A 23 -6.34 -5.87 17.16
C GLU A 23 -7.29 -4.83 16.53
N GLY A 24 -7.13 -4.52 15.23
CA GLY A 24 -7.90 -3.50 14.53
C GLY A 24 -7.53 -2.06 14.89
N THR A 25 -6.48 -1.88 15.70
CA THR A 25 -5.88 -0.59 16.10
C THR A 25 -5.30 0.14 14.88
N VAL A 26 -4.69 -0.59 13.96
CA VAL A 26 -4.25 -0.09 12.65
C VAL A 26 -5.15 -0.67 11.57
N ARG A 27 -5.61 0.20 10.65
CA ARG A 27 -6.42 -0.21 9.49
C ARG A 27 -5.73 0.19 8.20
N VAL A 28 -5.61 -0.76 7.27
CA VAL A 28 -5.10 -0.48 5.93
C VAL A 28 -6.23 0.11 5.09
N VAL A 29 -6.07 1.37 4.70
CA VAL A 29 -6.98 1.99 3.73
C VAL A 29 -6.49 1.63 2.32
N ILE A 30 -7.36 0.99 1.53
CA ILE A 30 -7.12 0.69 0.12
C ILE A 30 -7.89 1.70 -0.70
N ASP A 31 -7.17 2.44 -1.54
CA ASP A 31 -7.76 3.40 -2.48
C ASP A 31 -8.39 2.69 -3.67
N SER A 32 -7.65 1.73 -4.25
CA SER A 32 -8.04 1.01 -5.47
C SER A 32 -7.25 -0.29 -5.60
N THR A 33 -7.85 -1.27 -6.27
CA THR A 33 -7.23 -2.55 -6.59
C THR A 33 -7.33 -2.80 -8.09
N PHE A 34 -6.22 -3.19 -8.72
CA PHE A 34 -6.15 -3.52 -10.14
C PHE A 34 -5.47 -4.87 -10.35
N PRO A 35 -5.83 -5.66 -11.37
CA PRO A 35 -4.99 -6.76 -11.83
C PRO A 35 -3.59 -6.26 -12.20
N LEU A 36 -2.55 -7.08 -12.01
CA LEU A 36 -1.19 -6.74 -12.40
C LEU A 36 -1.10 -6.43 -13.91
N ALA A 37 -1.90 -7.13 -14.73
CA ALA A 37 -2.04 -6.85 -16.16
C ALA A 37 -2.50 -5.41 -16.47
N GLU A 38 -3.15 -4.74 -15.50
CA GLU A 38 -3.66 -3.38 -15.60
C GLU A 38 -2.78 -2.36 -14.86
N ALA A 39 -1.51 -2.66 -14.58
CA ALA A 39 -0.59 -1.77 -13.88
C ALA A 39 -0.51 -0.36 -14.47
N ARG A 40 -0.74 -0.20 -15.78
CA ARG A 40 -0.86 1.13 -16.42
C ARG A 40 -1.98 1.95 -15.79
N GLN A 41 -3.17 1.38 -15.60
CA GLN A 41 -4.32 2.06 -15.02
C GLN A 41 -4.06 2.43 -13.55
N ALA A 42 -3.39 1.57 -12.80
CA ALA A 42 -2.96 1.86 -11.44
C ALA A 42 -2.02 3.08 -11.37
N HIS A 43 -1.06 3.19 -12.29
CA HIS A 43 -0.18 4.35 -12.38
C HIS A 43 -0.92 5.62 -12.81
N GLU A 44 -1.86 5.53 -13.74
CA GLU A 44 -2.70 6.67 -14.13
C GLU A 44 -3.55 7.16 -12.96
N ARG A 45 -4.14 6.25 -12.17
CA ARG A 45 -4.84 6.58 -10.92
C ARG A 45 -3.92 7.28 -9.93
N ALA A 46 -2.67 6.80 -9.79
CA ALA A 46 -1.71 7.40 -8.89
C ALA A 46 -1.29 8.81 -9.32
N ALA A 47 -1.08 9.01 -10.63
CA ALA A 47 -0.64 10.26 -11.21
C ALA A 47 -1.68 11.39 -11.08
N ARG A 48 -2.97 11.05 -11.00
CA ARG A 48 -4.06 12.02 -10.78
C ARG A 48 -4.02 12.69 -9.39
N GLY A 49 -3.19 12.21 -8.46
CA GLY A 49 -3.09 12.74 -7.10
C GLY A 49 -4.27 12.33 -6.21
N HIS A 50 -4.33 12.93 -5.01
CA HIS A 50 -5.38 12.69 -4.00
C HIS A 50 -5.69 11.21 -3.74
N ILE A 51 -4.66 10.37 -3.69
CA ILE A 51 -4.81 8.97 -3.29
C ILE A 51 -5.09 8.93 -1.80
N GLN A 52 -6.16 8.25 -1.40
CA GLN A 52 -6.46 7.98 0.00
C GLN A 52 -6.19 6.51 0.30
N GLY A 53 -4.99 6.20 0.78
CA GLY A 53 -4.57 4.85 1.10
C GLY A 53 -3.61 4.25 0.08
N LYS A 54 -3.68 2.92 -0.10
CA LYS A 54 -2.78 2.16 -0.97
C LYS A 54 -3.48 1.75 -2.27
N ILE A 55 -2.74 1.77 -3.36
CA ILE A 55 -3.15 1.09 -4.61
C ILE A 55 -2.52 -0.30 -4.60
N VAL A 56 -3.33 -1.34 -4.80
CA VAL A 56 -2.91 -2.74 -4.75
C VAL A 56 -2.96 -3.35 -6.14
N LEU A 57 -1.90 -4.08 -6.53
CA LEU A 57 -1.89 -4.90 -7.74
C LEU A 57 -2.07 -6.37 -7.35
N THR A 58 -3.03 -7.06 -7.97
CA THR A 58 -3.29 -8.48 -7.75
C THR A 58 -2.66 -9.32 -8.87
N ALA A 59 -1.95 -10.39 -8.49
CA ALA A 59 -1.23 -11.26 -9.41
C ALA A 59 -1.83 -12.68 -9.48
N ALA A 60 -3.16 -12.77 -9.40
CA ALA A 60 -3.88 -14.04 -9.50
C ALA A 60 -3.70 -14.67 -10.89
#